data_AF-A0A1N6GA02-F1
#
_entry.id   AF-A0A1N6GA02-F1
#
_cell.length_a   1.000
_cell.length_b   1.000
_cell.length_c   1.000
_cell.angle_alpha   90.00
_cell.angle_beta   90.00
_cell.angle_gamma   90.00
#
_symmetry.space_group_name_H-M   'P 1'
#
loop_
_entity.id
_entity.type
_entity.pdbx_description
1 polymer ?
#
loop_
_entity_poly.entity_id
_entity_poly.type
_entity_poly.pdbx_seq_one_letter_code
_entity_poly.pdbx_strand_id
1 'polypeptide(L)' 'MSHRPIGRVENYTLPFLVSAGFTLFWVLVLVAALWGWLGVALVSTGLDRAIARLRR' A
#
# COMPACT_ATOMS: atom_id res chain seq x y z
N MET A 1 22.28 35.77 3.15
CA MET A 1 21.58 34.47 3.06
C MET A 1 21.61 34.01 1.61
N SER A 2 22.41 32.98 1.31
CA SER A 2 22.59 32.46 -0.05
C SER A 2 21.41 31.56 -0.43
N HIS A 3 20.65 31.96 -1.45
CA HIS A 3 19.54 31.17 -2.00
C HIS A 3 20.13 30.03 -2.85
N ARG A 4 20.26 28.83 -2.27
CA ARG A 4 20.53 27.63 -3.07
C ARG A 4 19.25 27.26 -3.83
N PRO A 5 19.28 27.07 -5.15
CA PRO A 5 18.12 26.63 -5.90
C PRO A 5 17.71 25.25 -5.39
N ILE A 6 16.47 25.13 -4.91
CA ILE A 6 15.89 23.86 -4.50
C ILE A 6 15.79 23.00 -5.77
N GLY A 7 16.68 22.01 -5.90
CA GLY A 7 16.70 21.09 -7.04
C GLY A 7 15.46 20.20 -7.09
N ARG A 8 15.23 19.57 -8.25
CA ARG A 8 14.13 18.59 -8.41
C ARG A 8 14.37 17.41 -7.47
N VAL A 9 13.44 17.19 -6.54
CA VAL A 9 13.47 16.05 -5.62
C VAL A 9 13.18 14.76 -6.39
N GLU A 10 13.89 13.68 -6.05
CA GLU A 10 13.72 12.37 -6.66
C GLU A 10 12.27 11.86 -6.47
N ASN A 11 11.68 11.32 -7.54
CA ASN A 11 10.31 10.82 -7.50
C ASN A 11 10.28 9.35 -7.04
N TYR A 12 10.02 9.14 -5.76
CA TYR A 12 9.89 7.79 -5.20
C TYR A 12 8.49 7.19 -5.30
N THR A 13 7.55 7.84 -5.98
CA THR A 13 6.16 7.37 -6.03
C THR A 13 6.04 5.98 -6.66
N LEU A 14 6.72 5.75 -7.78
CA LEU A 14 6.73 4.44 -8.44
C LEU A 14 7.38 3.34 -7.60
N PRO A 15 8.62 3.48 -7.10
CA PRO A 15 9.21 2.43 -6.26
C PRO A 15 8.43 2.20 -4.96
N PHE A 16 7.80 3.24 -4.41
CA PHE A 16 6.88 3.08 -3.28
C PHE A 16 5.63 2.26 -3.67
N LEU A 17 4.96 2.58 -4.78
CA LEU A 17 3.79 1.82 -5.24
C LEU A 17 4.13 0.35 -5.53
N VAL A 18 5.28 0.09 -6.15
CA VAL A 18 5.75 -1.27 -6.45
C VAL A 18 5.99 -2.05 -5.17
N SER A 19 6.73 -1.46 -4.20
CA SER A 19 7.01 -2.14 -2.93
C SER A 19 5.74 -2.34 -2.10
N ALA A 20 4.87 -1.34 -2.01
CA ALA A 20 3.57 -1.45 -1.33
C ALA A 20 2.69 -2.54 -1.94
N GLY A 21 2.59 -2.59 -3.27
CA GLY A 21 1.83 -3.62 -3.98
C GLY A 21 2.39 -5.03 -3.76
N PHE A 22 3.72 -5.18 -3.83
CA PHE A 22 4.39 -6.44 -3.57
C PHE A 22 4.16 -6.94 -2.14
N THR A 23 4.31 -6.05 -1.14
CA THR A 23 4.05 -6.38 0.27
C THR A 23 2.59 -6.77 0.48
N LEU A 24 1.64 -5.99 -0.06
CA LEU A 24 0.21 -6.29 0.07
C LEU A 24 -0.15 -7.66 -0.51
N PHE A 25 0.40 -7.99 -1.69
CA PHE A 25 0.19 -9.29 -2.32
C PHE A 25 0.64 -10.44 -1.41
N TRP A 26 1.86 -10.38 -0.89
CA TRP A 26 2.39 -11.45 -0.01
C TRP A 26 1.64 -11.57 1.30
N VAL A 27 1.17 -10.46 1.87
CA VAL A 27 0.30 -10.49 3.06
C VAL A 27 -1.00 -11.22 2.74
N LEU A 28 -1.64 -10.94 1.60
CA LEU A 28 -2.87 -11.65 1.21
C LEU A 28 -2.61 -13.13 0.92
N VAL A 29 -1.49 -13.49 0.30
CA VAL A 29 -1.07 -14.89 0.13
C VAL A 29 -0.87 -15.58 1.48
N LEU A 30 -0.24 -14.92 2.44
CA LEU A 30 -0.07 -15.46 3.79
C LEU A 30 -1.44 -15.68 4.47
N VAL A 31 -2.35 -14.71 4.36
CA VAL A 31 -3.73 -14.85 4.86
C VAL A 31 -4.44 -16.03 4.18
N ALA A 32 -4.27 -16.18 2.87
CA ALA A 32 -4.82 -17.32 2.13
C ALA A 32 -4.26 -18.65 2.61
N ALA A 33 -2.97 -18.72 2.91
CA ALA A 33 -2.33 -19.93 3.42
C ALA A 33 -2.84 -20.32 4.83
N LEU A 34 -3.19 -19.35 5.66
CA LEU A 34 -3.64 -19.57 7.05
C LEU A 34 -5.15 -19.81 7.18
N TRP A 35 -5.97 -19.05 6.44
CA TRP A 35 -7.44 -19.02 6.58
C TRP A 35 -8.19 -19.30 5.28
N GLY A 36 -7.48 -19.65 4.21
CA GLY A 36 -8.06 -19.83 2.88
C GLY A 36 -8.57 -18.53 2.26
N TRP A 37 -9.28 -18.67 1.14
CA TRP A 37 -9.82 -17.53 0.38
C TRP A 37 -10.88 -16.71 1.13
N LEU A 38 -11.55 -17.31 2.13
CA LEU A 38 -12.50 -16.59 2.97
C LEU A 38 -11.81 -15.53 3.84
N GLY A 39 -10.64 -15.87 4.40
CA GLY A 39 -9.80 -14.90 5.13
C GLY A 39 -9.35 -13.75 4.23
N VAL A 40 -8.96 -14.05 2.99
CA VAL A 40 -8.59 -13.03 1.99
C VAL A 40 -9.74 -12.07 1.74
N ALA A 41 -10.96 -12.58 1.52
CA ALA A 41 -12.14 -11.77 1.27
C ALA A 41 -12.47 -10.83 2.44
N LEU A 42 -12.34 -11.31 3.68
CA LEU A 42 -12.55 -10.48 4.88
C LEU A 42 -11.49 -9.38 5.00
N VAL A 43 -10.21 -9.71 4.83
CA VAL A 43 -9.11 -8.74 4.93
C VAL A 43 -9.20 -7.69 3.83
N SER A 44 -9.45 -8.10 2.58
CA SER A 44 -9.57 -7.17 1.45
C SER A 44 -10.77 -6.23 1.60
N THR A 45 -11.93 -6.76 2.01
CA THR A 45 -13.13 -5.93 2.27
C THR A 45 -12.91 -4.99 3.45
N GLY A 46 -12.21 -5.45 4.49
CA GLY A 46 -11.84 -4.61 5.64
C GLY A 46 -10.91 -3.46 5.24
N LEU A 47 -9.91 -3.75 4.42
CA LEU A 47 -8.96 -2.77 3.90
C LEU A 47 -9.67 -1.74 3.00
N ASP A 48 -10.52 -2.18 2.08
CA ASP A 48 -11.32 -1.30 1.22
C ASP A 48 -12.16 -0.31 2.05
N ARG A 49 -12.87 -0.82 3.07
CA ARG A 49 -13.68 0.03 3.96
C ARG A 49 -12.84 1.00 4.77
N ALA A 50 -11.65 0.60 5.22
CA ALA A 50 -10.73 1.49 5.93
C ALA A 50 -10.26 2.63 5.03
N ILE A 51 -9.88 2.33 3.78
CA ILE A 51 -9.49 3.33 2.78
C ILE A 51 -10.66 4.27 2.46
N ALA A 52 -11.86 3.72 2.26
CA ALA A 52 -13.07 4.50 2.01
C ALA A 52 -13.44 5.44 3.16
N ARG A 53 -13.06 5.11 4.40
CA ARG A 53 -13.21 6.00 5.56
C ARG A 53 -12.18 7.13 5.58
N LEU A 54 -10.93 6.88 5.19
CA LEU A 54 -9.90 7.93 5.10
C LEU A 54 -10.19 8.98 4.02
N ARG A 55 -11.00 8.64 3.02
CA ARG A 55 -11.37 9.54 1.93
C ARG A 55 -12.49 10.52 2.31
N ARG A 56 -13.16 10.34 3.46
CA ARG A 56 -14.14 11.28 4.00
C ARG A 56 -13.46 12.25 4.95
#